data_AF-X1HQ31-F1
#
_entry.id   AF-X1HQ31-F1
#
_cell.length_a   1.000
_cell.length_b   1.000
_cell.length_c   1.000
_cell.angle_alpha   90.00
_cell.angle_beta   90.00
_cell.angle_gamma   90.00
#
_symmetry.space_group_name_H-M   'P 1'
#
loop_
_entity.id
_entity.type
_entity.pdbx_description
1 polymer ?
#
loop_
_entity_poly.entity_id
_entity_poly.type
_entity_poly.pdbx_seq_one_letter_code
_entity_poly.pdbx_strand_id
1 'polypeptide(L)'
;MHRALVSLSMITALWEKRRTDYLDNFVPFLATLANRRQIKRVDITKVNSLCSQFADEFGLRIPYHPMIAILNRCRRRGVLRKTGAEFIFHRSRSAELDFSSEEALFVSKIKTVVEQLASYANSCFKVTLDETIAEELILDLLKRSDMDILFASGETTSALPDLSLSKKHKRYHHILYRFVIYIHESNPGFYRELADIAIGHVITNAILVYDHDWPGETVKNCSFYIDTPILLKLLGADGPEQQAAYSDFFSRLRKNGARFFVFDHLYVELNQILENSKVWVNNPAFDPAKASRVALFFRQAGYTDLDIEKFILRVDTVFTKFNIERVGVPPYMEFREHQIDEVVLLEHLESVLKERDPLFDKDVYADRTKRD
;
A
#
# COMPACT_ATOMS: atom_id res chain seq x y z
N MET A 1 -8.52 -23.63 -11.76
CA MET A 1 -7.62 -22.56 -12.20
C MET A 1 -7.40 -21.41 -11.21
N HIS A 2 -6.20 -21.33 -10.66
CA HIS A 2 -5.81 -20.40 -9.62
C HIS A 2 -5.30 -19.08 -10.23
N ARG A 3 -6.10 -18.01 -10.09
CA ARG A 3 -5.89 -16.69 -10.72
C ARG A 3 -4.51 -16.08 -10.47
N ALA A 4 -3.92 -16.37 -9.31
CA ALA A 4 -2.57 -15.90 -8.98
C ALA A 4 -1.53 -16.38 -10.02
N LEU A 5 -1.52 -17.65 -10.42
CA LEU A 5 -0.52 -18.17 -11.37
C LEU A 5 -0.56 -17.45 -12.71
N VAL A 6 -1.78 -17.16 -13.20
CA VAL A 6 -2.00 -16.37 -14.42
C VAL A 6 -1.44 -14.97 -14.23
N SER A 7 -1.81 -14.29 -13.14
CA SER A 7 -1.35 -12.93 -12.85
C SER A 7 0.18 -12.84 -12.74
N LEU A 8 0.84 -13.82 -12.13
CA LEU A 8 2.31 -13.86 -12.03
C LEU A 8 2.95 -13.98 -13.42
N SER A 9 2.47 -14.90 -14.26
CA SER A 9 2.97 -15.04 -15.63
C SER A 9 2.76 -13.76 -16.46
N MET A 10 1.62 -13.08 -16.26
CA MET A 10 1.34 -11.81 -16.91
C MET A 10 2.25 -10.67 -16.43
N ILE A 11 2.57 -10.62 -15.14
CA ILE A 11 3.51 -9.64 -14.57
C ILE A 11 4.89 -9.79 -15.23
N THR A 12 5.37 -11.01 -15.42
CA THR A 12 6.63 -11.26 -16.13
C THR A 12 6.58 -10.79 -17.57
N ALA A 13 5.51 -11.11 -18.30
CA ALA A 13 5.37 -10.65 -19.68
C ALA A 13 5.31 -9.11 -19.78
N LEU A 14 4.66 -8.43 -18.83
CA LEU A 14 4.65 -6.97 -18.76
C LEU A 14 6.03 -6.39 -18.44
N TRP A 15 6.76 -7.03 -17.53
CA TRP A 15 8.13 -6.66 -17.18
C TRP A 15 9.07 -6.78 -18.39
N GLU A 16 8.99 -7.87 -19.14
CA GLU A 16 9.81 -8.06 -20.34
C GLU A 16 9.49 -7.06 -21.44
N LYS A 17 8.20 -6.76 -21.66
CA LYS A 17 7.73 -5.78 -22.66
C LYS A 17 8.17 -4.36 -22.32
N ARG A 18 8.12 -3.97 -21.04
CA ARG A 18 8.28 -2.56 -20.62
C ARG A 18 9.66 -2.25 -20.06
N ARG A 19 10.30 -3.19 -19.37
CA ARG A 19 11.57 -3.02 -18.63
C ARG A 19 11.61 -1.73 -17.80
N THR A 20 10.47 -1.37 -17.21
CA THR A 20 10.30 -0.18 -16.37
C THR A 20 10.49 -0.52 -14.89
N ASP A 21 10.24 0.43 -14.00
CA ASP A 21 10.11 0.20 -12.55
C ASP A 21 9.08 -0.91 -12.23
N TYR A 22 9.34 -1.74 -11.21
CA TYR A 22 8.51 -2.91 -10.87
C TYR A 22 7.05 -2.54 -10.55
N LEU A 23 6.79 -1.31 -10.08
CA LEU A 23 5.45 -0.80 -9.82
C LEU A 23 4.66 -0.51 -11.09
N ASP A 24 5.36 -0.15 -12.18
CA ASP A 24 4.72 0.14 -13.46
C ASP A 24 4.07 -1.12 -14.06
N ASN A 25 4.50 -2.32 -13.65
CA ASN A 25 3.85 -3.57 -14.04
C ASN A 25 2.41 -3.70 -13.51
N PHE A 26 2.06 -2.96 -12.44
CA PHE A 26 0.75 -3.03 -11.79
C PHE A 26 -0.22 -1.96 -12.28
N VAL A 27 0.26 -1.00 -13.08
CA VAL A 27 -0.59 0.01 -13.71
C VAL A 27 -1.65 -0.63 -14.65
N PRO A 28 -1.30 -1.59 -15.54
CA PRO A 28 -2.29 -2.32 -16.33
C PRO A 28 -3.29 -3.11 -15.49
N PHE A 29 -2.85 -3.70 -14.37
CA PHE A 29 -3.74 -4.44 -13.48
C PHE A 29 -4.82 -3.53 -12.88
N LEU A 30 -4.46 -2.33 -12.41
CA LEU A 30 -5.46 -1.36 -11.94
C LEU A 30 -6.36 -0.82 -13.06
N ALA A 31 -5.82 -0.62 -14.27
CA ALA A 31 -6.61 -0.23 -15.42
C ALA A 31 -7.66 -1.28 -15.79
N THR A 32 -7.24 -2.55 -15.92
CA THR A 32 -8.11 -3.70 -16.18
C THR A 32 -9.14 -3.89 -15.06
N LEU A 33 -8.74 -3.81 -13.79
CA LEU A 33 -9.67 -3.91 -12.66
C LEU A 33 -10.73 -2.82 -12.72
N ALA A 34 -10.32 -1.58 -13.00
CA ALA A 34 -11.24 -0.46 -13.11
C ALA A 34 -12.26 -0.65 -14.24
N ASN A 35 -11.83 -1.20 -15.38
CA ASN A 35 -12.75 -1.50 -16.49
C ASN A 35 -13.71 -2.64 -16.14
N ARG A 36 -13.20 -3.78 -15.64
CA ARG A 36 -14.02 -4.96 -15.33
C ARG A 36 -15.06 -4.68 -14.25
N ARG A 37 -14.66 -3.96 -13.20
CA ARG A 37 -15.52 -3.62 -12.05
C ARG A 37 -16.23 -2.28 -12.22
N GLN A 38 -16.09 -1.62 -13.37
CA GLN A 38 -16.67 -0.30 -13.66
C GLN A 38 -16.34 0.77 -12.60
N ILE A 39 -15.13 0.71 -12.05
CA ILE A 39 -14.65 1.64 -11.02
C ILE A 39 -14.30 2.97 -11.67
N LYS A 40 -15.12 3.98 -11.43
CA LYS A 40 -14.87 5.35 -11.93
C LYS A 40 -14.02 6.17 -10.96
N ARG A 41 -14.18 5.92 -9.66
CA ARG A 41 -13.50 6.66 -8.60
C ARG A 41 -13.26 5.79 -7.37
N VAL A 42 -12.20 6.10 -6.64
CA VAL A 42 -11.85 5.47 -5.37
C VAL A 42 -11.52 6.58 -4.38
N ASP A 43 -12.25 6.64 -3.26
CA ASP A 43 -11.91 7.50 -2.14
C ASP A 43 -10.75 6.88 -1.35
N ILE A 44 -9.80 7.70 -0.88
CA ILE A 44 -8.64 7.28 -0.06
C ILE A 44 -9.03 6.48 1.20
N THR A 45 -10.24 6.71 1.72
CA THR A 45 -10.82 6.00 2.89
C THR A 45 -11.34 4.61 2.55
N LYS A 46 -11.49 4.27 1.26
CA LYS A 46 -12.04 3.00 0.75
C LYS A 46 -11.02 2.18 -0.02
N VAL A 47 -9.73 2.45 0.17
CA VAL A 47 -8.67 1.75 -0.57
C VAL A 47 -8.54 0.29 -0.14
N ASN A 48 -8.91 -0.10 1.09
CA ASN A 48 -8.91 -1.53 1.42
C ASN A 48 -9.97 -2.30 0.63
N SER A 49 -11.10 -1.67 0.31
CA SER A 49 -12.07 -2.27 -0.62
C SER A 49 -11.45 -2.50 -2.01
N LEU A 50 -10.63 -1.57 -2.50
CA LEU A 50 -9.89 -1.76 -3.75
C LEU A 50 -8.86 -2.90 -3.64
N CYS A 51 -8.14 -3.00 -2.51
CA CYS A 51 -7.22 -4.10 -2.23
C CYS A 51 -7.93 -5.46 -2.25
N SER A 52 -9.11 -5.58 -1.63
CA SER A 52 -9.92 -6.80 -1.65
C SER A 52 -10.40 -7.14 -3.06
N GLN A 53 -10.91 -6.15 -3.80
CA GLN A 53 -11.33 -6.35 -5.20
C GLN A 53 -10.17 -6.78 -6.09
N PHE A 54 -8.96 -6.24 -5.86
CA PHE A 54 -7.75 -6.63 -6.57
C PHE A 54 -7.36 -8.08 -6.26
N ALA A 55 -7.42 -8.47 -4.99
CA ALA A 55 -7.15 -9.84 -4.56
C ALA A 55 -8.17 -10.83 -5.13
N ASP A 56 -9.44 -10.47 -5.13
CA ASP A 56 -10.51 -11.30 -5.71
C ASP A 56 -10.31 -11.47 -7.22
N GLU A 57 -9.97 -10.40 -7.93
CA GLU A 57 -9.80 -10.42 -9.39
C GLU A 57 -8.55 -11.18 -9.83
N PHE A 58 -7.41 -10.93 -9.20
CA PHE A 58 -6.11 -11.39 -9.68
C PHE A 58 -5.46 -12.48 -8.81
N GLY A 59 -6.04 -12.77 -7.64
CA GLY A 59 -5.47 -13.73 -6.69
C GLY A 59 -4.20 -13.24 -5.97
N LEU A 60 -3.86 -11.94 -6.09
CA LEU A 60 -2.68 -11.33 -5.49
C LEU A 60 -3.09 -10.34 -4.38
N ARG A 61 -2.53 -10.48 -3.18
CA ARG A 61 -2.84 -9.65 -2.02
C ARG A 61 -1.87 -8.49 -1.92
N ILE A 62 -2.33 -7.28 -2.24
CA ILE A 62 -1.54 -6.04 -2.13
C ILE A 62 -2.09 -5.20 -0.96
N PRO A 63 -1.30 -4.95 0.10
CA PRO A 63 -1.72 -4.14 1.24
C PRO A 63 -1.98 -2.67 0.88
N TYR A 64 -2.60 -1.94 1.82
CA TYR A 64 -2.99 -0.54 1.67
C TYR A 64 -1.87 0.37 1.14
N HIS A 65 -0.71 0.43 1.82
CA HIS A 65 0.34 1.38 1.47
C HIS A 65 0.98 1.09 0.10
N PRO A 66 1.34 -0.16 -0.26
CA PRO A 66 1.74 -0.49 -1.62
C PRO A 66 0.67 -0.15 -2.67
N MET A 67 -0.63 -0.39 -2.37
CA MET A 67 -1.72 -0.03 -3.28
C MET A 67 -1.82 1.49 -3.51
N ILE A 68 -1.64 2.31 -2.46
CA ILE A 68 -1.55 3.77 -2.59
C ILE A 68 -0.40 4.16 -3.53
N ALA A 69 0.73 3.48 -3.43
CA ALA A 69 1.89 3.78 -4.25
C ALA A 69 1.67 3.39 -5.73
N ILE A 70 0.96 2.29 -6.00
CA ILE A 70 0.50 1.92 -7.35
C ILE A 70 -0.50 2.96 -7.88
N LEU A 71 -1.48 3.39 -7.09
CA LEU A 71 -2.43 4.46 -7.47
C LEU A 71 -1.71 5.77 -7.83
N ASN A 72 -0.69 6.14 -7.06
CA ASN A 72 0.16 7.29 -7.36
C ASN A 72 0.96 7.08 -8.65
N ARG A 73 1.39 5.85 -8.96
CA ARG A 73 2.03 5.52 -10.24
C ARG A 73 1.05 5.67 -11.40
N CYS A 74 -0.17 5.15 -11.28
CA CYS A 74 -1.26 5.35 -12.24
C CYS A 74 -1.53 6.84 -12.51
N ARG A 75 -1.46 7.69 -11.46
CA ARG A 75 -1.56 9.15 -11.61
C ARG A 75 -0.45 9.72 -12.48
N ARG A 76 0.81 9.36 -12.21
CA ARG A 76 1.96 9.82 -13.01
C ARG A 76 1.88 9.36 -14.46
N ARG A 77 1.32 8.17 -14.71
CA ARG A 77 1.10 7.61 -16.05
C ARG A 77 -0.17 8.12 -16.75
N GLY A 78 -0.94 9.01 -16.11
CA GLY A 78 -2.15 9.60 -16.70
C GLY A 78 -3.36 8.68 -16.79
N VAL A 79 -3.33 7.51 -16.13
CA VAL A 79 -4.45 6.55 -16.09
C VAL A 79 -5.57 7.05 -15.19
N LEU A 80 -5.22 7.83 -14.18
CA LEU A 80 -6.16 8.47 -13.26
C LEU A 80 -5.66 9.86 -12.88
N ARG A 81 -6.54 10.68 -12.32
CA ARG A 81 -6.20 11.94 -11.65
C ARG A 81 -6.62 11.88 -10.19
N LYS A 82 -5.93 12.64 -9.34
CA LYS A 82 -6.31 12.81 -7.92
C LYS A 82 -6.94 14.18 -7.73
N THR A 83 -8.12 14.24 -7.13
CA THR A 83 -8.82 15.48 -6.77
C THR A 83 -9.20 15.40 -5.30
N GLY A 84 -8.54 16.20 -4.44
CA GLY A 84 -8.68 16.06 -2.99
C GLY A 84 -8.35 14.64 -2.51
N ALA A 85 -9.34 13.96 -1.92
CA ALA A 85 -9.23 12.62 -1.39
C ALA A 85 -9.59 11.50 -2.39
N GLU A 86 -10.06 11.85 -3.60
CA GLU A 86 -10.53 10.89 -4.60
C GLU A 86 -9.49 10.66 -5.71
N PHE A 87 -9.32 9.39 -6.09
CA PHE A 87 -8.68 8.97 -7.33
C PHE A 87 -9.75 8.71 -8.38
N ILE A 88 -9.66 9.35 -9.55
CA ILE A 88 -10.67 9.29 -10.62
C ILE A 88 -10.01 8.71 -11.88
N PHE A 89 -10.50 7.56 -12.34
CA PHE A 89 -9.95 6.84 -13.50
C PHE A 89 -10.39 7.48 -14.82
N HIS A 90 -9.46 7.55 -15.78
CA HIS A 90 -9.73 7.99 -17.14
C HIS A 90 -10.12 6.79 -18.01
N ARG A 91 -11.39 6.73 -18.42
CA ARG A 91 -11.94 5.57 -19.13
C ARG A 91 -11.17 5.20 -20.40
N SER A 92 -10.74 6.17 -21.21
CA SER A 92 -9.98 5.93 -22.44
C SER A 92 -8.60 5.32 -22.14
N ARG A 93 -7.84 5.92 -21.21
CA ARG A 93 -6.53 5.42 -20.81
C ARG A 93 -6.59 4.07 -20.11
N SER A 94 -7.62 3.83 -19.29
CA SER A 94 -7.84 2.51 -18.70
C SER A 94 -8.12 1.45 -19.77
N ALA A 95 -8.87 1.79 -20.82
CA ALA A 95 -9.16 0.85 -21.92
C ALA A 95 -7.91 0.52 -22.76
N GLU A 96 -7.03 1.49 -23.00
CA GLU A 96 -5.76 1.29 -23.74
C GLU A 96 -4.80 0.32 -23.04
N LEU A 97 -4.82 0.30 -21.70
CA LEU A 97 -3.94 -0.53 -20.87
C LEU A 97 -4.59 -1.85 -20.45
N ASP A 98 -5.82 -2.10 -20.88
CA ASP A 98 -6.54 -3.31 -20.51
C ASP A 98 -5.94 -4.54 -21.20
N PHE A 99 -5.47 -5.50 -20.40
CA PHE A 99 -4.89 -6.74 -20.92
C PHE A 99 -5.91 -7.88 -21.06
N SER A 100 -7.21 -7.66 -20.89
CA SER A 100 -8.22 -8.73 -20.86
C SER A 100 -8.20 -9.61 -22.11
N SER A 101 -7.82 -9.06 -23.28
CA SER A 101 -7.68 -9.83 -24.52
C SER A 101 -6.44 -10.75 -24.53
N GLU A 102 -5.39 -10.41 -23.78
CA GLU A 102 -4.16 -11.21 -23.69
C GLU A 102 -4.26 -12.32 -22.62
N GLU A 103 -5.14 -12.16 -21.62
CA GLU A 103 -5.27 -13.07 -20.47
C GLU A 103 -5.55 -14.53 -20.88
N ALA A 104 -6.36 -14.76 -21.92
CA ALA A 104 -6.70 -16.11 -22.40
C ALA A 104 -5.46 -16.92 -22.83
N LEU A 105 -4.43 -16.26 -23.34
CA LEU A 105 -3.17 -16.90 -23.72
C LEU A 105 -2.44 -17.42 -22.46
N PHE A 106 -2.40 -16.61 -21.40
CA PHE A 106 -1.75 -16.99 -20.14
C PHE A 106 -2.52 -18.08 -19.40
N VAL A 107 -3.87 -18.01 -19.42
CA VAL A 107 -4.75 -19.07 -18.94
C VAL A 107 -4.39 -20.41 -19.58
N SER A 108 -4.24 -20.43 -20.92
CA SER A 108 -3.87 -21.65 -21.63
C SER A 108 -2.48 -22.16 -21.24
N LYS A 109 -1.48 -21.27 -21.11
CA LYS A 109 -0.12 -21.65 -20.69
C LYS A 109 -0.11 -22.30 -19.30
N ILE A 110 -0.77 -21.68 -18.32
CA ILE A 110 -0.85 -22.22 -16.95
C ILE A 110 -1.52 -23.58 -16.94
N LYS A 111 -2.63 -23.74 -17.69
CA LYS A 111 -3.31 -25.03 -17.82
C LYS A 111 -2.37 -26.10 -18.36
N THR A 112 -1.58 -25.79 -19.39
CA THR A 112 -0.59 -26.72 -19.96
C THR A 112 0.49 -27.14 -18.97
N VAL A 113 1.00 -26.21 -18.14
CA VAL A 113 1.97 -26.53 -17.07
C VAL A 113 1.35 -27.47 -16.02
N VAL A 114 0.12 -27.19 -15.60
CA VAL A 114 -0.62 -27.99 -14.62
C VAL A 114 -0.89 -29.41 -15.12
N GLU A 115 -1.36 -29.53 -16.37
CA GLU A 115 -1.61 -30.83 -17.01
C GLU A 115 -0.34 -31.68 -17.11
N GLN A 116 0.80 -31.05 -17.37
CA GLN A 116 2.09 -31.76 -17.40
C GLN A 116 2.56 -32.23 -16.05
N LEU A 117 2.41 -31.41 -15.01
CA LEU A 117 2.70 -31.84 -13.65
C LEU A 117 1.84 -33.05 -13.27
N ALA A 118 0.54 -33.01 -13.57
CA ALA A 118 -0.37 -34.12 -13.32
C ALA A 118 0.00 -35.38 -14.12
N SER A 119 0.32 -35.23 -15.40
CA SER A 119 0.76 -36.32 -16.28
C SER A 119 2.08 -36.95 -15.81
N TYR A 120 3.04 -36.13 -15.40
CA TYR A 120 4.32 -36.57 -14.84
C TYR A 120 4.13 -37.33 -13.53
N ALA A 121 3.31 -36.79 -12.62
CA ALA A 121 2.99 -37.45 -11.35
C ALA A 121 2.36 -38.83 -11.56
N ASN A 122 1.45 -38.95 -12.53
CA ASN A 122 0.80 -40.23 -12.83
C ASN A 122 1.76 -41.22 -13.51
N SER A 123 2.50 -40.76 -14.52
CA SER A 123 3.40 -41.64 -15.30
C SER A 123 4.57 -42.16 -14.47
N CYS A 124 5.27 -41.28 -13.73
CA CYS A 124 6.48 -41.62 -12.99
C CYS A 124 6.22 -42.11 -11.55
N PHE A 125 5.13 -41.67 -10.90
CA PHE A 125 4.90 -41.94 -9.47
C PHE A 125 3.55 -42.61 -9.17
N LYS A 126 2.72 -42.88 -10.18
CA LYS A 126 1.36 -43.44 -10.05
C LYS A 126 0.50 -42.63 -9.09
N VAL A 127 0.68 -41.32 -9.10
CA VAL A 127 -0.10 -40.36 -8.32
C VAL A 127 -1.01 -39.59 -9.24
N THR A 128 -2.31 -39.66 -8.99
CA THR A 128 -3.29 -38.79 -9.64
C THR A 128 -3.34 -37.47 -8.90
N LEU A 129 -2.92 -36.39 -9.57
CA LEU A 129 -3.12 -35.03 -9.09
C LEU A 129 -4.35 -34.47 -9.78
N ASP A 130 -5.29 -33.93 -9.01
CA ASP A 130 -6.30 -33.06 -9.57
C ASP A 130 -5.69 -31.68 -9.91
N GLU A 131 -6.38 -30.91 -10.75
CA GLU A 131 -5.93 -29.59 -11.21
C GLU A 131 -5.65 -28.65 -10.03
N THR A 132 -6.55 -28.60 -9.05
CA THR A 132 -6.46 -27.71 -7.89
C THR A 132 -5.22 -28.02 -7.04
N ILE A 133 -4.96 -29.30 -6.75
CA ILE A 133 -3.79 -29.76 -6.00
C ILE A 133 -2.52 -29.44 -6.77
N ALA A 134 -2.49 -29.67 -8.09
CA ALA A 134 -1.33 -29.35 -8.91
C ALA A 134 -1.04 -27.83 -8.91
N GLU A 135 -2.06 -26.98 -8.96
CA GLU A 135 -1.92 -25.53 -8.84
C GLU A 135 -1.42 -25.10 -7.46
N GLU A 136 -2.03 -25.65 -6.39
CA GLU A 136 -1.59 -25.37 -5.02
C GLU A 136 -0.14 -25.81 -4.78
N LEU A 137 0.30 -26.92 -5.39
CA LEU A 137 1.68 -27.39 -5.31
C LEU A 137 2.66 -26.41 -5.96
N ILE A 138 2.33 -25.85 -7.12
CA ILE A 138 3.15 -24.83 -7.77
C ILE A 138 3.23 -23.57 -6.90
N LEU A 139 2.11 -23.13 -6.33
CA LEU A 139 2.12 -21.97 -5.43
C LEU A 139 2.90 -22.22 -4.14
N ASP A 140 2.82 -23.43 -3.59
CA ASP A 140 3.57 -23.82 -2.39
C ASP A 140 5.07 -23.88 -2.68
N LEU A 141 5.48 -24.31 -3.87
CA LEU A 141 6.86 -24.21 -4.33
C LEU A 141 7.34 -22.75 -4.29
N LEU A 142 6.61 -21.82 -4.91
CA LEU A 142 6.95 -20.40 -4.94
C LEU A 142 7.05 -19.81 -3.53
N LYS A 143 6.06 -20.11 -2.67
CA LYS A 143 6.09 -19.64 -1.27
C LYS A 143 7.30 -20.12 -0.48
N ARG A 144 7.73 -21.37 -0.70
CA ARG A 144 8.87 -21.98 0.01
C ARG A 144 10.22 -21.58 -0.55
N SER A 145 10.32 -21.44 -1.87
CA SER A 145 11.59 -21.19 -2.54
C SER A 145 11.99 -19.72 -2.52
N ASP A 146 11.03 -18.78 -2.45
CA ASP A 146 11.35 -17.36 -2.65
C ASP A 146 11.59 -16.60 -1.34
N MET A 147 10.82 -16.85 -0.28
CA MET A 147 10.91 -16.03 0.93
C MET A 147 12.16 -16.31 1.78
N ASP A 148 12.57 -17.58 1.87
CA ASP A 148 13.77 -17.96 2.64
C ASP A 148 15.07 -17.60 1.89
N ILE A 149 15.04 -17.53 0.55
CA ILE A 149 16.20 -17.18 -0.29
C ILE A 149 16.31 -15.66 -0.47
N LEU A 150 15.20 -14.94 -0.70
CA LEU A 150 15.21 -13.50 -0.91
C LEU A 150 15.16 -12.69 0.39
N PHE A 151 14.52 -13.21 1.45
CA PHE A 151 14.17 -12.46 2.66
C PHE A 151 14.44 -13.26 3.93
N ALA A 152 15.69 -13.65 4.15
CA ALA A 152 16.20 -14.41 5.31
C ALA A 152 15.91 -13.81 6.72
N SER A 153 15.01 -12.83 6.85
CA SER A 153 14.70 -12.05 8.05
C SER A 153 13.42 -12.49 8.80
N GLY A 154 12.78 -13.60 8.44
CA GLY A 154 11.84 -14.30 9.34
C GLY A 154 10.45 -13.65 9.51
N GLU A 155 10.11 -12.58 8.79
CA GLU A 155 8.76 -12.01 8.75
C GLU A 155 8.19 -12.04 7.34
N THR A 156 7.64 -13.19 6.94
CA THR A 156 7.16 -13.43 5.59
C THR A 156 5.75 -12.91 5.38
N THR A 157 5.59 -11.66 4.93
CA THR A 157 4.34 -11.24 4.26
C THR A 157 4.46 -11.64 2.78
N SER A 158 3.65 -12.58 2.32
CA SER A 158 3.62 -13.01 0.91
C SER A 158 2.42 -12.40 0.17
N ALA A 159 2.62 -12.01 -1.09
CA ALA A 159 1.53 -11.54 -1.95
C ALA A 159 0.59 -12.68 -2.38
N LEU A 160 0.99 -13.94 -2.19
CA LEU A 160 0.21 -15.12 -2.55
C LEU A 160 -0.78 -15.53 -1.45
N PRO A 161 -1.97 -16.07 -1.82
CA PRO A 161 -3.00 -16.44 -0.85
C PRO A 161 -2.60 -17.62 0.01
N ASP A 162 -3.13 -17.72 1.22
CA ASP A 162 -2.88 -18.85 2.12
C ASP A 162 -3.32 -20.17 1.47
N LEU A 163 -2.45 -21.17 1.53
CA LEU A 163 -2.68 -22.46 0.88
C LEU A 163 -3.23 -23.47 1.89
N SER A 164 -4.16 -24.31 1.44
CA SER A 164 -4.80 -25.33 2.27
C SER A 164 -3.95 -26.59 2.47
N LEU A 165 -2.83 -26.70 1.73
CA LEU A 165 -1.95 -27.86 1.76
C LEU A 165 -1.36 -28.06 3.16
N SER A 166 -1.82 -29.11 3.85
CA SER A 166 -1.26 -29.47 5.14
C SER A 166 0.25 -29.73 4.99
N LYS A 167 1.05 -29.30 5.98
CA LYS A 167 2.52 -29.48 6.05
C LYS A 167 3.00 -30.96 5.97
N LYS A 168 2.14 -31.93 5.63
CA LYS A 168 2.40 -33.37 5.69
C LYS A 168 2.68 -34.09 4.37
N HIS A 169 2.51 -33.49 3.19
CA HIS A 169 2.69 -34.25 1.93
C HIS A 169 4.11 -34.17 1.33
N LYS A 170 5.13 -34.65 2.08
CA LYS A 170 6.52 -34.78 1.58
C LYS A 170 6.61 -35.47 0.21
N ARG A 171 5.68 -36.39 -0.07
CA ARG A 171 5.57 -37.10 -1.36
C ARG A 171 5.26 -36.14 -2.51
N TYR A 172 4.35 -35.19 -2.34
CA TYR A 172 4.00 -34.25 -3.41
C TYR A 172 5.12 -33.25 -3.67
N HIS A 173 5.82 -32.80 -2.62
CA HIS A 173 7.03 -31.98 -2.79
C HIS A 173 8.11 -32.73 -3.56
N HIS A 174 8.35 -33.99 -3.23
CA HIS A 174 9.31 -34.81 -3.96
C HIS A 174 8.96 -34.92 -5.45
N ILE A 175 7.69 -35.19 -5.78
CA ILE A 175 7.20 -35.26 -7.15
C ILE A 175 7.42 -33.94 -7.87
N LEU A 176 7.08 -32.82 -7.22
CA LEU A 176 7.23 -31.49 -7.80
C LEU A 176 8.70 -31.14 -8.08
N TYR A 177 9.62 -31.38 -7.15
CA TYR A 177 11.05 -31.13 -7.39
C TYR A 177 11.59 -32.01 -8.53
N ARG A 178 11.20 -33.29 -8.57
CA ARG A 178 11.57 -34.19 -9.67
C ARG A 178 10.99 -33.76 -11.00
N PHE A 179 9.78 -33.21 -11.01
CA PHE A 179 9.16 -32.62 -12.19
C PHE A 179 9.95 -31.42 -12.69
N VAL A 180 10.35 -30.49 -11.80
CA VAL A 180 11.15 -29.31 -12.18
C VAL A 180 12.48 -29.72 -12.83
N ILE A 181 13.18 -30.70 -12.26
CA ILE A 181 14.41 -31.26 -12.85
C ILE A 181 14.11 -31.88 -14.21
N TYR A 182 13.07 -32.70 -14.29
CA TYR A 182 12.67 -33.38 -15.52
C TYR A 182 12.38 -32.39 -16.65
N ILE A 183 11.56 -31.36 -16.43
CA ILE A 183 11.24 -30.38 -17.49
C ILE A 183 12.45 -29.50 -17.84
N HIS A 184 13.34 -29.24 -16.89
CA HIS A 184 14.59 -28.51 -17.16
C HIS A 184 15.46 -29.27 -18.17
N GLU A 185 15.59 -30.59 -18.01
CA GLU A 185 16.43 -31.44 -18.87
C GLU A 185 15.74 -31.83 -20.19
N SER A 186 14.43 -32.07 -20.15
CA SER A 186 13.70 -32.66 -21.27
C SER A 186 12.85 -31.69 -22.08
N ASN A 187 12.48 -30.52 -21.54
CA ASN A 187 11.62 -29.56 -22.20
C ASN A 187 11.88 -28.09 -21.78
N PRO A 188 12.85 -27.42 -22.43
CA PRO A 188 13.22 -26.05 -22.11
C PRO A 188 12.08 -25.04 -22.23
N GLY A 189 11.09 -25.30 -23.11
CA GLY A 189 9.92 -24.44 -23.29
C GLY A 189 9.04 -24.41 -22.04
N PHE A 190 8.69 -25.58 -21.50
CA PHE A 190 7.87 -25.67 -20.28
C PHE A 190 8.63 -25.25 -19.03
N TYR A 191 9.93 -25.52 -18.97
CA TYR A 191 10.77 -24.97 -17.91
C TYR A 191 10.73 -23.43 -17.91
N ARG A 192 10.78 -22.79 -19.09
CA ARG A 192 10.65 -21.33 -19.21
C ARG A 192 9.30 -20.84 -18.71
N GLU A 193 8.19 -21.52 -19.04
CA GLU A 193 6.86 -21.11 -18.53
C GLU A 193 6.79 -21.15 -16.99
N LEU A 194 7.37 -22.17 -16.36
CA LEU A 194 7.46 -22.23 -14.90
C LEU A 194 8.37 -21.14 -14.34
N ALA A 195 9.51 -20.87 -15.00
CA ALA A 195 10.42 -19.80 -14.63
C ALA A 195 9.76 -18.42 -14.72
N ASP A 196 8.92 -18.19 -15.74
CA ASP A 196 8.18 -16.92 -15.90
C ASP A 196 7.23 -16.70 -14.73
N ILE A 197 6.55 -17.74 -14.24
CA ILE A 197 5.70 -17.65 -13.04
C ILE A 197 6.53 -17.27 -11.82
N ALA A 198 7.70 -17.90 -11.66
CA ALA A 198 8.61 -17.61 -10.55
C ALA A 198 9.13 -16.17 -10.59
N ILE A 199 9.58 -15.68 -11.75
CA ILE A 199 10.00 -14.29 -11.94
C ILE A 199 8.86 -13.32 -11.57
N GLY A 200 7.64 -13.64 -11.99
CA GLY A 200 6.46 -12.83 -11.69
C GLY A 200 6.18 -12.77 -10.19
N HIS A 201 6.38 -13.90 -9.50
CA HIS A 201 6.28 -13.96 -8.04
C HIS A 201 7.31 -13.06 -7.36
N VAL A 202 8.57 -13.11 -7.79
CA VAL A 202 9.63 -12.23 -7.28
C VAL A 202 9.29 -10.76 -7.48
N ILE A 203 8.88 -10.37 -8.69
CA ILE A 203 8.46 -8.99 -9.00
C ILE A 203 7.27 -8.55 -8.14
N THR A 204 6.30 -9.45 -7.92
CA THR A 204 5.13 -9.16 -7.09
C THR A 204 5.51 -8.94 -5.64
N ASN A 205 6.39 -9.78 -5.08
CA ASN A 205 6.84 -9.61 -3.70
C ASN A 205 7.78 -8.41 -3.54
N ALA A 206 8.51 -8.00 -4.58
CA ALA A 206 9.30 -6.75 -4.54
C ALA A 206 8.42 -5.53 -4.25
N ILE A 207 7.13 -5.54 -4.60
CA ILE A 207 6.17 -4.49 -4.19
C ILE A 207 5.85 -4.52 -2.70
N LEU A 208 5.92 -5.68 -2.05
CA LEU A 208 5.71 -5.76 -0.61
C LEU A 208 6.94 -5.30 0.17
N VAL A 209 8.11 -5.37 -0.45
CA VAL A 209 9.42 -5.02 0.14
C VAL A 209 9.82 -3.62 -0.33
N TYR A 210 8.90 -2.67 -0.26
CA TYR A 210 9.18 -1.28 -0.62
C TYR A 210 10.44 -0.78 0.10
N ASP A 211 11.33 -0.15 -0.67
CA ASP A 211 12.74 0.19 -0.44
C ASP A 211 13.75 -0.94 -0.67
N HIS A 212 14.35 -0.92 -1.86
CA HIS A 212 15.69 -1.45 -2.03
C HIS A 212 16.66 -0.54 -1.27
N ASP A 213 16.88 -0.88 0.00
CA ASP A 213 18.23 -1.06 0.52
C ASP A 213 18.31 -2.39 1.27
N TRP A 214 19.43 -3.06 1.01
CA TRP A 214 19.79 -4.42 1.38
C TRP A 214 19.93 -4.59 2.92
N PRO A 215 20.48 -5.71 3.39
CA PRO A 215 19.94 -6.60 4.40
C PRO A 215 20.00 -6.05 5.84
N GLY A 216 18.86 -6.05 6.54
CA GLY A 216 18.89 -6.16 8.00
C GLY A 216 19.23 -4.89 8.80
N GLU A 217 19.20 -3.70 8.19
CA GLU A 217 19.02 -2.48 8.98
C GLU A 217 17.55 -2.40 9.42
N THR A 218 17.28 -3.07 10.54
CA THR A 218 16.14 -2.73 11.39
C THR A 218 16.07 -1.21 11.54
N VAL A 219 14.88 -0.60 11.54
CA VAL A 219 14.66 0.80 11.98
C VAL A 219 14.97 1.02 13.47
N LYS A 220 15.75 0.11 14.07
CA LYS A 220 16.34 0.17 15.38
C LYS A 220 17.30 1.35 15.40
N ASN A 221 16.98 2.33 16.24
CA ASN A 221 17.61 3.65 16.38
C ASN A 221 17.01 4.77 15.51
N CYS A 222 16.01 4.50 14.67
CA CYS A 222 15.27 5.57 14.01
C CYS A 222 14.25 6.20 14.98
N SER A 223 14.28 7.52 15.09
CA SER A 223 13.32 8.32 15.85
C SER A 223 12.37 9.01 14.87
N PHE A 224 11.10 8.63 14.89
CA PHE A 224 10.07 9.20 14.04
C PHE A 224 9.24 10.22 14.81
N TYR A 225 9.26 11.47 14.38
CA TYR A 225 8.41 12.53 14.91
C TYR A 225 7.13 12.59 14.09
N ILE A 226 5.99 12.33 14.73
CA ILE A 226 4.72 12.07 14.06
C ILE A 226 3.84 13.32 14.06
N ASP A 227 3.43 13.70 12.86
CA ASP A 227 2.55 14.86 12.61
C ASP A 227 1.06 14.53 12.81
N THR A 228 0.26 15.56 13.08
CA THR A 228 -1.17 15.50 13.43
C THR A 228 -2.01 14.67 12.45
N PRO A 229 -1.85 14.78 11.10
CA PRO A 229 -2.61 13.98 10.15
C PRO A 229 -2.36 12.47 10.22
N ILE A 230 -1.19 12.02 10.69
CA ILE A 230 -0.89 10.60 10.89
C ILE A 230 -1.54 10.11 12.18
N LEU A 231 -1.47 10.91 13.24
CA LEU A 231 -2.10 10.62 14.54
C LEU A 231 -3.62 10.48 14.41
N LEU A 232 -4.28 11.36 13.64
CA LEU A 232 -5.72 11.28 13.36
C LEU A 232 -6.12 9.95 12.71
N LYS A 233 -5.31 9.45 11.76
CA LYS A 233 -5.54 8.13 11.13
C LYS A 233 -5.34 6.99 12.11
N LEU A 234 -4.28 7.04 12.92
CA LEU A 234 -3.99 6.03 13.93
C LEU A 234 -5.11 5.94 15.00
N LEU A 235 -5.68 7.10 15.37
CA LEU A 235 -6.82 7.21 16.27
C LEU A 235 -8.13 6.70 15.64
N GLY A 236 -8.22 6.72 14.32
CA GLY A 236 -9.40 6.35 13.54
C GLY A 236 -10.38 7.48 13.26
N ALA A 237 -9.95 8.73 13.49
CA ALA A 237 -10.69 9.95 13.18
C ALA A 237 -10.76 10.25 11.65
N ASP A 238 -10.18 9.36 10.84
CA ASP A 238 -10.16 9.38 9.38
C ASP A 238 -10.78 8.10 8.77
N GLY A 239 -11.45 7.29 9.60
CA GLY A 239 -12.14 6.05 9.23
C GLY A 239 -11.44 4.76 9.69
N PRO A 240 -12.21 3.66 9.86
CA PRO A 240 -11.69 2.40 10.40
C PRO A 240 -10.70 1.70 9.46
N GLU A 241 -10.86 1.84 8.15
CA GLU A 241 -9.93 1.28 7.15
C GLU A 241 -8.52 1.87 7.28
N GLN A 242 -8.43 3.20 7.44
CA GLN A 242 -7.15 3.88 7.64
C GLN A 242 -6.56 3.56 9.01
N GLN A 243 -7.39 3.48 10.05
CA GLN A 243 -6.94 3.05 11.37
C GLN A 243 -6.28 1.67 11.35
N ALA A 244 -6.91 0.70 10.68
CA ALA A 244 -6.38 -0.65 10.59
C ALA A 244 -5.01 -0.65 9.87
N ALA A 245 -4.91 0.04 8.74
CA ALA A 245 -3.67 0.13 7.96
C ALA A 245 -2.53 0.80 8.75
N TYR A 246 -2.79 1.95 9.39
CA TYR A 246 -1.77 2.67 10.15
C TYR A 246 -1.42 1.94 11.46
N SER A 247 -2.37 1.25 12.09
CA SER A 247 -2.10 0.42 13.26
C SER A 247 -1.17 -0.75 12.95
N ASP A 248 -1.38 -1.42 11.81
CA ASP A 248 -0.49 -2.49 11.33
C ASP A 248 0.91 -1.92 11.01
N PHE A 249 0.97 -0.79 10.30
CA PHE A 249 2.22 -0.12 9.96
C PHE A 249 3.05 0.27 11.20
N PHE A 250 2.45 0.95 12.18
CA PHE A 250 3.12 1.31 13.43
C PHE A 250 3.56 0.08 14.23
N SER A 251 2.75 -0.98 14.23
CA SER A 251 3.09 -2.23 14.92
C SER A 251 4.33 -2.89 14.31
N ARG A 252 4.41 -2.94 12.97
CA ARG A 252 5.56 -3.48 12.23
C ARG A 252 6.82 -2.66 12.43
N LEU A 253 6.73 -1.33 12.34
CA LEU A 253 7.87 -0.44 12.58
C LEU A 253 8.43 -0.60 14.00
N ARG A 254 7.54 -0.64 15.00
CA ARG A 254 7.93 -0.87 16.40
C ARG A 254 8.58 -2.24 16.58
N LYS A 255 8.02 -3.30 15.98
CA LYS A 255 8.61 -4.65 16.04
C LYS A 255 10.05 -4.66 15.49
N ASN A 256 10.32 -3.79 14.52
CA ASN A 256 11.64 -3.56 13.95
C ASN A 256 12.47 -2.48 14.66
N GLY A 257 12.07 -2.03 15.87
CA GLY A 257 12.88 -1.18 16.73
C GLY A 257 12.69 0.34 16.58
N ALA A 258 11.68 0.80 15.85
CA ALA A 258 11.37 2.22 15.72
C ALA A 258 10.95 2.85 17.06
N ARG A 259 11.35 4.11 17.28
CA ARG A 259 10.87 4.95 18.38
C ARG A 259 9.99 6.07 17.83
N PHE A 260 8.86 6.32 18.48
CA PHE A 260 7.89 7.32 18.04
C PHE A 260 7.82 8.47 19.03
N PHE A 261 7.84 9.69 18.49
CA PHE A 261 7.76 10.92 19.25
C PHE A 261 6.68 11.83 18.67
N VAL A 262 6.14 12.70 19.50
CA VAL A 262 5.22 13.77 19.09
C VAL A 262 5.52 15.01 19.90
N PHE A 263 5.53 16.17 19.25
CA PHE A 263 5.73 17.42 19.96
C PHE A 263 4.50 17.81 20.77
N ASP A 264 4.71 18.44 21.93
CA ASP A 264 3.62 18.86 22.82
C ASP A 264 2.57 19.74 22.12
N HIS A 265 2.99 20.65 21.24
CA HIS A 265 2.07 21.50 20.48
C HIS A 265 1.21 20.71 19.48
N LEU A 266 1.73 19.64 18.88
CA LEU A 266 0.97 18.76 17.99
C LEU A 266 -0.03 17.90 18.77
N TYR A 267 0.29 17.52 20.01
CA TYR A 267 -0.68 16.88 20.91
C TYR A 267 -1.85 17.82 21.25
N VAL A 268 -1.55 19.09 21.54
CA VAL A 268 -2.59 20.10 21.77
C VAL A 268 -3.42 20.32 20.49
N GLU A 269 -2.78 20.46 19.34
CA GLU A 269 -3.45 20.59 18.04
C GLU A 269 -4.40 19.42 17.75
N LEU A 270 -3.92 18.18 17.96
CA LEU A 270 -4.72 16.97 17.78
C LEU A 270 -6.02 17.03 18.61
N ASN A 271 -5.91 17.36 19.90
CA ASN A 271 -7.09 17.49 20.77
C ASN A 271 -8.00 18.64 20.32
N GLN A 272 -7.44 19.79 19.93
CA GLN A 272 -8.22 20.92 19.45
C GLN A 272 -9.02 20.58 18.18
N ILE A 273 -8.45 19.79 17.26
CA ILE A 273 -9.16 19.33 16.06
C ILE A 273 -10.36 18.45 16.44
N LEU A 274 -10.19 17.54 17.41
CA LEU A 274 -11.27 16.67 17.87
C LEU A 274 -12.35 17.45 18.62
N GLU A 275 -11.97 18.37 19.52
CA GLU A 275 -12.90 19.24 20.24
C GLU A 275 -13.69 20.15 19.30
N ASN A 276 -13.02 20.76 18.32
CA ASN A 276 -13.70 21.52 17.29
C ASN A 276 -14.68 20.63 16.52
N SER A 277 -14.30 19.40 16.17
CA SER A 277 -15.18 18.47 15.47
C SER A 277 -16.40 18.10 16.32
N LYS A 278 -16.25 17.94 17.63
CA LYS A 278 -17.33 17.71 18.60
C LYS A 278 -18.35 18.85 18.61
N VAL A 279 -17.88 20.10 18.61
CA VAL A 279 -18.76 21.29 18.56
C VAL A 279 -19.57 21.32 17.26
N TRP A 280 -18.95 20.98 16.13
CA TRP A 280 -19.58 21.07 14.82
C TRP A 280 -20.46 19.86 14.44
N VAL A 281 -20.23 18.67 15.02
CA VAL A 281 -20.88 17.42 14.56
C VAL A 281 -22.40 17.45 14.66
N ASN A 282 -22.98 18.18 15.62
CA ASN A 282 -24.42 18.32 15.80
C ASN A 282 -24.94 19.72 15.44
N ASN A 283 -24.06 20.62 15.01
CA ASN A 283 -24.41 22.01 14.75
C ASN A 283 -25.30 22.13 13.49
N PRO A 284 -26.49 22.75 13.57
CA PRO A 284 -27.35 22.99 12.41
C PRO A 284 -26.69 23.83 11.31
N ALA A 285 -25.72 24.68 11.67
CA ALA A 285 -24.95 25.51 10.75
C ALA A 285 -23.75 24.78 10.13
N PHE A 286 -23.66 23.45 10.27
CA PHE A 286 -22.60 22.65 9.66
C PHE A 286 -22.61 22.81 8.14
N ASP A 287 -21.52 23.35 7.59
CA ASP A 287 -21.29 23.50 6.17
C ASP A 287 -20.21 22.50 5.71
N PRO A 288 -20.58 21.44 4.96
CA PRO A 288 -19.63 20.45 4.46
C PRO A 288 -18.49 21.05 3.62
N ALA A 289 -18.71 22.19 2.95
CA ALA A 289 -17.69 22.82 2.11
C ALA A 289 -16.61 23.55 2.92
N LYS A 290 -16.90 23.89 4.19
CA LYS A 290 -15.97 24.56 5.12
C LYS A 290 -15.46 23.64 6.23
N ALA A 291 -16.03 22.45 6.35
CA ALA A 291 -15.68 21.50 7.39
C ALA A 291 -14.26 20.95 7.22
N SER A 292 -13.58 20.75 8.34
CA SER A 292 -12.36 19.94 8.36
C SER A 292 -12.69 18.51 7.93
N ARG A 293 -11.69 17.79 7.41
CA ARG A 293 -11.88 16.39 6.97
C ARG A 293 -12.38 15.48 8.10
N VAL A 294 -11.89 15.72 9.33
CA VAL A 294 -12.28 14.97 10.54
C VAL A 294 -13.73 15.27 10.93
N ALA A 295 -14.12 16.54 10.97
CA ALA A 295 -15.50 16.93 11.29
C ALA A 295 -16.49 16.39 10.23
N LEU A 296 -16.10 16.44 8.95
CA LEU A 296 -16.87 15.87 7.85
C LEU A 296 -17.03 14.34 7.99
N PHE A 297 -15.94 13.63 8.33
CA PHE A 297 -15.98 12.20 8.59
C PHE A 297 -16.97 11.84 9.71
N PHE A 298 -16.86 12.48 10.87
CA PHE A 298 -17.73 12.19 12.00
C PHE A 298 -19.21 12.47 11.67
N ARG A 299 -19.50 13.60 11.01
CA ARG A 299 -20.86 13.94 10.58
C ARG A 299 -21.43 12.93 9.60
N GLN A 300 -20.65 12.55 8.57
CA GLN A 300 -21.10 11.61 7.54
C GLN A 300 -21.31 10.20 8.07
N ALA A 301 -20.48 9.78 9.03
CA ALA A 301 -20.61 8.47 9.66
C ALA A 301 -21.62 8.46 10.82
N GLY A 302 -22.32 9.57 11.08
CA GLY A 302 -23.40 9.64 12.07
C GLY A 302 -22.92 9.59 13.52
N TYR A 303 -21.69 10.00 13.79
CA TYR A 303 -21.15 10.07 15.16
C TYR A 303 -21.83 11.18 15.95
N THR A 304 -22.02 10.94 17.26
CA THR A 304 -22.46 11.96 18.21
C THR A 304 -21.28 12.66 18.87
N ASP A 305 -21.53 13.77 19.56
CA ASP A 305 -20.55 14.45 20.41
C ASP A 305 -20.00 13.53 21.50
N LEU A 306 -20.85 12.69 22.11
CA LEU A 306 -20.44 11.65 23.06
C LEU A 306 -19.53 10.60 22.44
N ASP A 307 -19.70 10.28 21.15
CA ASP A 307 -18.80 9.34 20.50
C ASP A 307 -17.45 9.99 20.20
N ILE A 308 -17.42 11.26 19.81
CA ILE A 308 -16.16 12.02 19.60
C ILE A 308 -15.42 12.18 20.92
N GLU A 309 -16.12 12.38 22.05
CA GLU A 309 -15.52 12.35 23.39
C GLU A 309 -14.70 11.08 23.63
N LYS A 310 -15.21 9.92 23.19
CA LYS A 310 -14.48 8.65 23.30
C LYS A 310 -13.20 8.64 22.46
N PHE A 311 -13.14 9.37 21.34
CA PHE A 311 -11.90 9.52 20.57
C PHE A 311 -10.87 10.36 21.35
N ILE A 312 -11.31 11.47 21.96
CA ILE A 312 -10.45 12.34 22.78
C ILE A 312 -9.86 11.56 23.95
N LEU A 313 -10.70 10.85 24.71
CA LEU A 313 -10.27 10.01 25.84
C LEU A 313 -9.33 8.86 25.42
N ARG A 314 -9.35 8.45 24.14
CA ARG A 314 -8.50 7.38 23.62
C ARG A 314 -7.14 7.86 23.14
N VAL A 315 -6.88 9.17 23.02
CA VAL A 315 -5.61 9.69 22.51
C VAL A 315 -4.42 9.12 23.30
N ASP A 316 -4.44 9.26 24.62
CA ASP A 316 -3.37 8.76 25.49
C ASP A 316 -3.27 7.23 25.48
N THR A 317 -4.41 6.54 25.34
CA THR A 317 -4.44 5.07 25.19
C THR A 317 -3.73 4.65 23.89
N VAL A 318 -3.95 5.35 22.79
CA VAL A 318 -3.28 5.09 21.50
C VAL A 318 -1.78 5.37 21.61
N PHE A 319 -1.40 6.47 22.25
CA PHE A 319 0.02 6.82 22.43
C PHE A 319 0.73 5.76 23.27
N THR A 320 0.10 5.34 24.37
CA THR A 320 0.61 4.25 25.22
C THR A 320 0.71 2.93 24.44
N LYS A 321 -0.33 2.57 23.68
CA LYS A 321 -0.38 1.34 22.87
C LYS A 321 0.77 1.26 21.87
N PHE A 322 1.19 2.38 21.29
CA PHE A 322 2.24 2.43 20.27
C PHE A 322 3.58 2.98 20.77
N ASN A 323 3.72 3.22 22.07
CA ASN A 323 4.91 3.81 22.70
C ASN A 323 5.31 5.15 22.04
N ILE A 324 4.33 6.03 21.82
CA ILE A 324 4.54 7.38 21.31
C ILE A 324 4.86 8.29 22.50
N GLU A 325 6.09 8.80 22.54
CA GLU A 325 6.57 9.69 23.60
C GLU A 325 6.29 11.15 23.26
N ARG A 326 5.79 11.92 24.23
CA ARG A 326 5.64 13.37 24.09
C ARG A 326 6.95 14.06 24.42
N VAL A 327 7.33 15.03 23.59
CA VAL A 327 8.57 15.79 23.76
C VAL A 327 8.35 17.27 23.50
N GLY A 328 9.08 18.11 24.21
CA GLY A 328 9.11 19.54 23.94
C GLY A 328 9.82 19.86 22.62
N VAL A 329 9.54 21.04 22.08
CA VAL A 329 10.35 21.55 20.96
C VAL A 329 11.75 21.93 21.45
N PRO A 330 12.80 21.71 20.66
CA PRO A 330 14.14 22.17 21.03
C PRO A 330 14.17 23.68 21.27
N PRO A 331 14.96 24.17 22.24
CA PRO A 331 15.07 25.61 22.50
C PRO A 331 15.59 26.36 21.26
N TYR A 332 14.86 27.40 20.84
CA TYR A 332 15.18 28.17 19.64
C TYR A 332 16.59 28.77 19.68
N MET A 333 17.04 29.28 20.82
CA MET A 333 18.34 29.95 20.89
C MET A 333 19.53 29.00 20.91
N GLU A 334 19.32 27.73 21.26
CA GLU A 334 20.40 26.74 21.44
C GLU A 334 20.88 26.16 20.10
N PHE A 335 19.99 26.07 19.10
CA PHE A 335 20.27 25.44 17.80
C PHE A 335 20.28 26.42 16.63
N ARG A 336 20.70 27.67 16.85
CA ARG A 336 20.73 28.74 15.83
C ARG A 336 21.47 28.34 14.55
N GLU A 337 22.53 27.55 14.65
CA GLU A 337 23.32 27.08 13.50
C GLU A 337 22.56 26.13 12.56
N HIS A 338 21.46 25.54 13.03
CA HIS A 338 20.58 24.68 12.25
C HIS A 338 19.28 25.37 11.83
N GLN A 339 19.12 26.66 12.14
CA GLN A 339 17.96 27.43 11.75
C GLN A 339 18.11 28.03 10.36
N ILE A 340 16.98 28.24 9.70
CA ILE A 340 16.93 29.06 8.49
C ILE A 340 17.18 30.51 8.91
N ASP A 341 17.97 31.22 8.11
CA ASP A 341 18.09 32.66 8.24
C ASP A 341 16.72 33.31 7.92
N GLU A 342 16.01 33.71 8.96
CA GLU A 342 14.65 34.26 8.86
C GLU A 342 14.62 35.57 8.07
N VAL A 343 15.72 36.34 8.07
CA VAL A 343 15.82 37.58 7.30
C VAL A 343 15.86 37.24 5.82
N VAL A 344 16.72 36.31 5.43
CA VAL A 344 16.83 35.83 4.04
C VAL A 344 15.52 35.16 3.59
N LEU A 345 14.88 34.37 4.44
CA LEU A 345 13.59 33.76 4.14
C LEU A 345 12.51 34.82 3.89
N LEU A 346 12.44 35.84 4.75
CA LEU A 346 11.49 36.94 4.61
C LEU A 346 11.72 37.70 3.30
N GLU A 347 12.97 38.06 2.99
CA GLU A 347 13.34 38.73 1.73
C GLU A 347 12.94 37.89 0.51
N HIS A 348 13.18 36.57 0.55
CA HIS A 348 12.78 35.66 -0.51
C HIS A 348 11.26 35.59 -0.69
N LEU A 349 10.51 35.46 0.42
CA LEU A 349 9.05 35.44 0.38
C LEU A 349 8.48 36.76 -0.18
N GLU A 350 9.03 37.91 0.22
CA GLU A 350 8.63 39.21 -0.32
C GLU A 350 8.88 39.32 -1.83
N SER A 351 10.01 38.82 -2.32
CA SER A 351 10.30 38.80 -3.76
C SER A 351 9.28 37.96 -4.53
N VAL A 352 9.01 36.73 -4.06
CA VAL A 352 8.05 35.81 -4.69
C VAL A 352 6.62 36.40 -4.68
N LEU A 353 6.25 37.10 -3.61
CA LEU A 353 4.94 37.74 -3.49
C LEU A 353 4.81 38.95 -4.42
N LYS A 354 5.84 39.82 -4.53
CA LYS A 354 5.85 40.96 -5.47
C LYS A 354 5.78 40.53 -6.94
N GLU A 355 6.43 39.42 -7.30
CA GLU A 355 6.34 38.85 -8.65
C GLU A 355 4.92 38.37 -8.98
N ARG A 356 4.20 37.83 -7.98
CA ARG A 356 2.84 37.31 -8.14
C ARG A 356 1.76 38.38 -8.05
N ASP A 357 2.00 39.41 -7.25
CA ASP A 357 1.09 40.53 -7.04
C ASP A 357 1.89 41.85 -7.03
N PRO A 358 1.88 42.61 -8.14
CA PRO A 358 2.57 43.89 -8.25
C PRO A 358 2.07 44.96 -7.27
N LEU A 359 0.90 44.76 -6.64
CA LEU A 359 0.33 45.62 -5.62
C LEU A 359 0.68 45.14 -4.19
N PHE A 360 1.57 44.17 -4.05
CA PHE A 360 2.02 43.68 -2.75
C PHE A 360 2.61 44.82 -1.90
N ASP A 361 1.95 45.08 -0.78
CA ASP A 361 2.39 46.02 0.25
C ASP A 361 2.69 45.23 1.55
N LYS A 362 3.93 45.37 2.03
CA LYS A 362 4.46 44.69 3.21
C LYS A 362 3.70 45.07 4.48
N ASP A 363 3.27 46.33 4.60
CA ASP A 363 2.64 46.84 5.81
C ASP A 363 1.20 46.34 5.94
N VAL A 364 0.50 46.16 4.82
CA VAL A 364 -0.85 45.58 4.77
C VAL A 364 -0.85 44.10 5.16
N TYR A 365 0.22 43.35 4.82
CA TYR A 365 0.35 41.94 5.17
C TYR A 365 0.81 41.71 6.62
N ALA A 366 1.71 42.57 7.14
CA ALA A 366 2.17 42.49 8.52
C ALA A 366 1.03 42.64 9.54
N ASP A 367 -0.02 43.41 9.22
CA ASP A 367 -1.22 43.53 10.05
C ASP A 367 -2.16 42.31 9.96
N ARG A 368 -2.09 41.49 8.90
CA ARG A 368 -2.87 40.25 8.78
C ARG A 368 -2.33 39.12 9.66
N THR A 369 -1.03 39.13 9.94
CA THR A 369 -0.35 38.16 10.82
C THR A 369 -0.50 38.47 12.31
N LYS A 370 -1.02 39.67 12.67
CA LYS A 370 -1.37 40.03 14.06
C LYS A 370 -2.77 39.57 14.48
N ARG A 371 -3.21 38.40 14.01
CA ARG A 371 -4.46 37.80 14.50
C ARG A 371 -4.15 36.75 15.55
N ASP A 372 -4.56 37.08 16.77
CA ASP A 372 -4.86 36.27 17.98
C ASP A 372 -3.93 35.11 18.34
#